data_AF-A0A930A8L3-F1
#
_entry.id   AF-A0A930A8L3-F1
#
_cell.length_a   1.000
_cell.length_b   1.000
_cell.length_c   1.000
_cell.angle_alpha   90.00
_cell.angle_beta   90.00
_cell.angle_gamma   90.00
#
_symmetry.space_group_name_H-M   'P 1'
#
loop_
_entity.id
_entity.type
_entity.pdbx_description
1 polymer ?
#
loop_
_entity_poly.entity_id
_entity_poly.type
_entity_poly.pdbx_seq_one_letter_code
_entity_poly.pdbx_strand_id
1 'polypeptide(L)'
;DIFDTTRHSDSVELCRKYDLFPDLNDWKGKILLLESSEEQPTPEKYRYMIEALKNTGIFDVIHGVLVGKPMDEMYTKEYQEILVDIVNNPNLPIVWNLNVGHATPRTIVPFGVMARVDVEKQKISFKY
;
A
#
# COMPACT_ATOMS: atom_id res chain seq x y z
N ASP A 1 -11.34 7.42 -7.46
CA ASP A 1 -10.68 6.42 -6.61
C ASP A 1 -11.42 6.29 -5.28
N ILE A 2 -11.02 5.34 -4.43
CA ILE A 2 -11.73 5.05 -3.18
C ILE A 2 -11.73 6.22 -2.18
N PHE A 3 -10.72 7.12 -2.26
CA PHE A 3 -10.58 8.30 -1.40
C PHE A 3 -10.40 9.62 -2.17
N ASP A 4 -10.60 9.62 -3.49
CA ASP A 4 -10.35 10.79 -4.34
C ASP A 4 -11.36 10.88 -5.48
N THR A 5 -11.93 12.07 -5.69
CA THR A 5 -12.97 12.35 -6.70
C THR A 5 -12.44 13.04 -7.96
N THR A 6 -11.12 13.23 -8.10
CA THR A 6 -10.53 14.01 -9.19
C THR A 6 -10.72 13.34 -10.56
N ARG A 7 -10.63 12.00 -10.61
CA ARG A 7 -10.86 11.23 -11.84
C ARG A 7 -12.34 10.96 -12.11
N HIS A 8 -13.09 10.58 -11.08
CA HIS A 8 -14.52 10.27 -11.15
C HIS A 8 -15.25 10.86 -9.94
N SER A 9 -16.18 11.78 -10.19
CA SER A 9 -16.80 12.61 -9.16
C SER A 9 -17.63 11.83 -8.14
N ASP A 10 -18.20 10.69 -8.54
CA ASP A 10 -19.06 9.82 -7.73
C ASP A 10 -18.30 8.67 -7.04
N SER A 11 -17.00 8.51 -7.31
CA SER A 11 -16.26 7.32 -6.87
C SER A 11 -16.19 7.15 -5.35
N VAL A 12 -15.95 8.21 -4.59
CA VAL A 12 -15.94 8.16 -3.12
C VAL A 12 -17.33 7.84 -2.57
N GLU A 13 -18.39 8.40 -3.15
CA GLU A 13 -19.77 8.12 -2.75
C GLU A 13 -20.12 6.65 -2.97
N LEU A 14 -19.81 6.12 -4.16
CA LEU A 14 -20.09 4.73 -4.51
C LEU A 14 -19.28 3.75 -3.65
N CYS A 15 -18.00 4.03 -3.40
CA CYS A 15 -17.17 3.16 -2.56
C CYS A 15 -17.69 3.08 -1.12
N ARG A 16 -18.19 4.20 -0.57
CA ARG A 16 -18.85 4.21 0.75
C ARG A 16 -20.20 3.52 0.72
N LYS A 17 -21.00 3.71 -0.32
CA LYS A 17 -22.34 3.12 -0.46
C LYS A 17 -22.30 1.58 -0.47
N TYR A 18 -21.24 1.00 -1.00
CA TYR A 18 -21.10 -0.45 -1.16
C TYR A 18 -20.00 -1.06 -0.29
N ASP A 19 -19.52 -0.34 0.74
CA ASP A 19 -18.53 -0.81 1.71
C ASP A 19 -17.29 -1.47 1.06
N LEU A 20 -16.77 -0.84 0.00
CA LEU A 20 -15.67 -1.43 -0.80
C LEU A 20 -14.32 -1.39 -0.07
N PHE A 21 -14.13 -0.45 0.85
CA PHE A 21 -12.96 -0.47 1.73
C PHE A 21 -13.29 -1.32 2.96
N PRO A 22 -12.53 -2.39 3.25
CA PRO A 22 -12.80 -3.21 4.42
C PRO A 22 -12.76 -2.39 5.72
N ASP A 23 -13.54 -2.79 6.70
CA ASP A 23 -13.51 -2.17 8.02
C ASP A 23 -12.20 -2.49 8.77
N LEU A 24 -11.93 -1.76 9.85
CA LEU A 24 -10.70 -1.93 10.63
C LEU A 24 -10.60 -3.30 11.32
N ASN A 25 -11.72 -3.98 11.59
CA ASN A 25 -11.67 -5.32 12.16
C ASN A 25 -11.22 -6.35 11.11
N ASP A 26 -11.63 -6.19 9.86
CA ASP A 26 -11.14 -7.04 8.77
C ASP A 26 -9.66 -6.74 8.46
N TRP A 27 -9.25 -5.46 8.44
CA TRP A 27 -7.85 -5.08 8.27
C TRP A 27 -6.93 -5.59 9.39
N LYS A 28 -7.47 -5.83 10.58
CA LYS A 28 -6.69 -6.19 11.76
C LYS A 28 -5.80 -7.40 11.49
N GLY A 29 -4.50 -7.19 11.60
CA GLY A 29 -3.47 -8.20 11.43
C GLY A 29 -3.20 -8.61 9.98
N LYS A 30 -3.78 -7.95 8.97
CA LYS A 30 -3.39 -8.14 7.57
C LYS A 30 -2.05 -7.48 7.27
N ILE A 31 -1.46 -7.84 6.13
CA ILE A 31 -0.32 -7.13 5.54
C ILE A 31 -0.86 -6.30 4.37
N LEU A 32 -0.63 -5.00 4.38
CA LEU A 32 -1.02 -4.10 3.30
C LEU A 32 0.00 -4.18 2.16
N LEU A 33 -0.47 -4.28 0.92
CA LEU A 33 0.36 -4.15 -0.27
C LEU A 33 0.04 -2.81 -0.95
N LEU A 34 1.07 -1.99 -1.17
CA LEU A 34 1.00 -0.74 -1.92
C LEU A 34 1.88 -0.82 -3.16
N GLU A 35 1.45 -0.21 -4.25
CA GLU A 35 2.24 -0.05 -5.47
C GLU A 35 1.75 1.21 -6.23
N SER A 36 2.61 1.78 -7.08
CA SER A 36 2.30 2.97 -7.87
C SER A 36 2.17 2.61 -9.35
N SER A 37 1.18 3.20 -10.02
CA SER A 37 0.91 2.99 -11.44
C SER A 37 1.91 3.66 -12.39
N GLU A 38 1.70 3.48 -13.69
CA GLU A 38 2.40 4.18 -14.77
C GLU A 38 2.17 5.70 -14.77
N GLU A 39 1.16 6.18 -14.03
CA GLU A 39 0.91 7.62 -13.88
C GLU A 39 2.05 8.34 -13.11
N GLN A 40 2.91 7.57 -12.43
CA GLN A 40 4.11 8.07 -11.71
C GLN A 40 3.78 9.33 -10.89
N PRO A 41 2.86 9.23 -9.91
CA PRO A 41 2.31 10.40 -9.22
C PRO A 41 3.42 11.27 -8.62
N THR A 42 3.34 12.59 -8.74
CA THR A 42 4.36 13.45 -8.12
C THR A 42 4.45 13.17 -6.60
N PRO A 43 5.60 13.42 -5.96
CA PRO A 43 5.73 13.23 -4.51
C PRO A 43 4.62 13.89 -3.69
N GLU A 44 4.13 15.06 -4.10
CA GLU A 44 3.00 15.75 -3.45
C GLU A 44 1.70 14.97 -3.57
N LYS A 45 1.40 14.41 -4.76
CA LYS A 45 0.20 13.58 -4.95
C LYS A 45 0.32 12.23 -4.23
N TYR A 46 1.51 11.62 -4.23
CA TYR A 46 1.77 10.40 -3.47
C TYR A 46 1.57 10.63 -1.96
N ARG A 47 2.08 11.74 -1.42
CA ARG A 47 1.84 12.17 -0.03
C ARG A 47 0.35 12.26 0.28
N TYR A 48 -0.42 12.94 -0.56
CA TYR A 48 -1.87 13.03 -0.40
C TYR A 48 -2.55 11.64 -0.38
N MET A 49 -2.13 10.71 -1.25
CA MET A 49 -2.67 9.35 -1.28
C MET A 49 -2.38 8.57 0.01
N ILE A 50 -1.15 8.65 0.53
CA ILE A 50 -0.77 7.97 1.77
C ILE A 50 -1.44 8.63 2.99
N GLU A 51 -1.62 9.95 3.01
CA GLU A 51 -2.39 10.66 4.04
C GLU A 51 -3.86 10.24 4.04
N ALA A 52 -4.47 10.08 2.85
CA ALA A 52 -5.84 9.58 2.74
C ALA A 52 -5.98 8.16 3.34
N LEU A 53 -5.00 7.28 3.10
CA LEU A 53 -4.94 5.96 3.74
C LEU A 53 -4.77 6.08 5.26
N LYS A 54 -3.86 6.93 5.74
CA LYS A 54 -3.64 7.15 7.18
C LYS A 54 -4.93 7.57 7.90
N ASN A 55 -5.70 8.46 7.28
CA ASN A 55 -6.96 8.96 7.85
C ASN A 55 -8.04 7.88 8.02
N THR A 56 -7.87 6.69 7.43
CA THR A 56 -8.76 5.55 7.67
C THR A 56 -8.47 4.83 9.00
N GLY A 57 -7.28 5.02 9.59
CA GLY A 57 -6.80 4.25 10.74
C GLY A 57 -6.16 2.90 10.40
N ILE A 58 -6.01 2.56 9.11
CA ILE A 58 -5.47 1.26 8.67
C ILE A 58 -4.08 0.96 9.26
N PHE A 59 -3.20 1.96 9.36
CA PHE A 59 -1.82 1.78 9.86
C PHE A 59 -1.75 1.42 11.35
N ASP A 60 -2.85 1.57 12.09
CA ASP A 60 -2.91 1.21 13.51
C ASP A 60 -3.26 -0.27 13.74
N VAL A 61 -3.78 -0.97 12.71
CA VAL A 61 -4.34 -2.32 12.87
C VAL A 61 -3.63 -3.39 12.04
N ILE A 62 -2.90 -3.02 10.98
CA ILE A 62 -2.17 -3.97 10.13
C ILE A 62 -0.83 -4.42 10.76
N HIS A 63 -0.30 -5.56 10.33
CA HIS A 63 0.98 -6.12 10.80
C HIS A 63 2.20 -5.66 9.99
N GLY A 64 2.02 -5.02 8.85
CA GLY A 64 3.11 -4.54 8.01
C GLY A 64 2.66 -4.01 6.67
N VAL A 65 3.56 -3.31 5.99
CA VAL A 65 3.37 -2.77 4.63
C VAL A 65 4.42 -3.38 3.71
N LEU A 66 3.97 -3.90 2.57
CA LEU A 66 4.81 -4.28 1.44
C LEU A 66 4.64 -3.23 0.35
N VAL A 67 5.73 -2.79 -0.26
CA VAL A 67 5.70 -1.78 -1.32
C VAL A 67 6.37 -2.31 -2.58
N GLY A 68 5.59 -2.36 -3.64
CA GLY A 68 6.06 -2.64 -5.00
C GLY A 68 7.04 -1.56 -5.46
N LYS A 69 8.05 -1.96 -6.23
CA LYS A 69 8.99 -1.00 -6.80
C LYS A 69 8.26 -0.10 -7.82
N PRO A 70 8.44 1.24 -7.77
CA PRO A 70 7.86 2.12 -8.76
C PRO A 70 8.32 1.76 -10.18
N MET A 71 7.46 2.00 -11.17
CA MET A 71 7.86 1.86 -12.57
C MET A 71 9.04 2.79 -12.87
N ASP A 72 10.09 2.23 -13.50
CA ASP A 72 11.37 2.89 -13.79
C ASP A 72 12.11 3.44 -12.55
N GLU A 73 11.74 2.98 -11.35
CA GLU A 73 12.26 3.44 -10.06
C GLU A 73 12.09 4.96 -9.82
N MET A 74 11.15 5.59 -10.54
CA MET A 74 10.87 7.02 -10.44
C MET A 74 10.39 7.39 -9.03
N TYR A 75 10.91 8.50 -8.48
CA TYR A 75 10.62 9.04 -7.15
C TYR A 75 10.85 8.07 -5.98
N THR A 76 11.68 7.03 -6.16
CA THR A 76 11.89 5.99 -5.13
C THR A 76 12.27 6.58 -3.77
N LYS A 77 13.19 7.55 -3.73
CA LYS A 77 13.67 8.13 -2.47
C LYS A 77 12.57 8.97 -1.81
N GLU A 78 11.91 9.79 -2.60
CA GLU A 78 10.84 10.69 -2.15
C GLU A 78 9.67 9.89 -1.59
N TYR A 79 9.24 8.83 -2.28
CA TYR A 79 8.17 7.98 -1.78
C TYR A 79 8.55 7.24 -0.50
N GLN A 80 9.79 6.76 -0.37
CA GLN A 80 10.26 6.14 0.87
C GLN A 80 10.21 7.13 2.04
N GLU A 81 10.71 8.35 1.85
CA GLU A 81 10.70 9.40 2.86
C GLU A 81 9.27 9.77 3.26
N ILE A 82 8.38 9.96 2.27
CA ILE A 82 6.96 10.26 2.49
C ILE A 82 6.26 9.15 3.27
N LEU A 83 6.50 7.88 2.89
CA LEU A 83 5.84 6.75 3.52
C LEU A 83 6.24 6.63 4.99
N VAL A 84 7.53 6.79 5.31
CA VAL A 84 8.03 6.77 6.69
C VAL A 84 7.46 7.96 7.49
N ASP A 85 7.47 9.16 6.91
CA ASP A 85 6.98 10.39 7.54
C ASP A 85 5.48 10.33 7.84
N ILE A 86 4.66 9.85 6.90
CA ILE A 86 3.21 9.78 7.11
C ILE A 86 2.86 8.61 8.03
N VAL A 87 3.39 7.41 7.80
CA VAL A 87 3.06 6.25 8.65
C VAL A 87 3.44 6.54 10.10
N ASN A 88 4.63 7.11 10.32
CA ASN A 88 5.12 7.57 11.63
C ASN A 88 4.86 6.57 12.78
N ASN A 89 5.03 5.27 12.50
CA ASN A 89 4.86 4.19 13.46
C ASN A 89 6.11 3.30 13.44
N PRO A 90 7.03 3.43 14.40
CA PRO A 90 8.28 2.67 14.40
C PRO A 90 8.07 1.17 14.63
N ASN A 91 6.88 0.74 15.07
CA ASN A 91 6.54 -0.66 15.28
C ASN A 91 5.90 -1.32 14.06
N LEU A 92 5.56 -0.54 13.01
CA LEU A 92 4.96 -1.07 11.79
C LEU A 92 6.05 -1.31 10.74
N PRO A 93 6.41 -2.57 10.43
CA PRO A 93 7.44 -2.85 9.44
C PRO A 93 6.98 -2.47 8.03
N ILE A 94 7.89 -1.85 7.27
CA ILE A 94 7.69 -1.50 5.86
C ILE A 94 8.80 -2.16 5.06
N VAL A 95 8.43 -2.98 4.08
CA VAL A 95 9.38 -3.62 3.15
C VAL A 95 9.19 -3.03 1.76
N TRP A 96 10.25 -2.42 1.26
CA TRP A 96 10.27 -1.74 -0.04
C TRP A 96 10.92 -2.62 -1.12
N ASN A 97 10.70 -2.23 -2.38
CA ASN A 97 11.36 -2.76 -3.58
C ASN A 97 10.93 -4.18 -3.98
N LEU A 98 9.66 -4.54 -3.78
CA LEU A 98 9.14 -5.81 -4.29
C LEU A 98 8.96 -5.75 -5.82
N ASN A 99 9.24 -6.85 -6.52
CA ASN A 99 8.94 -7.02 -7.94
C ASN A 99 7.43 -7.31 -8.15
N VAL A 100 6.57 -6.39 -7.72
CA VAL A 100 5.10 -6.42 -7.76
C VAL A 100 4.62 -5.02 -8.17
N GLY A 101 3.55 -4.94 -8.97
CA GLY A 101 3.02 -3.67 -9.49
C GLY A 101 3.42 -3.41 -10.95
N HIS A 102 3.56 -2.14 -11.31
CA HIS A 102 3.72 -1.72 -12.71
C HIS A 102 5.13 -1.94 -13.28
N ALA A 103 6.17 -1.99 -12.44
CA ALA A 103 7.52 -2.35 -12.85
C ALA A 103 7.65 -3.81 -13.35
N THR A 104 8.78 -4.13 -13.99
CA THR A 104 9.11 -5.49 -14.46
C THR A 104 10.43 -5.98 -13.87
N PRO A 105 10.59 -7.30 -13.62
CA PRO A 105 9.61 -8.39 -13.79
C PRO A 105 8.49 -8.36 -12.73
N ARG A 106 7.43 -9.16 -12.93
CA ARG A 106 6.25 -9.18 -12.03
C ARG A 106 6.06 -10.52 -11.34
N THR A 107 5.91 -10.47 -10.03
CA THR A 107 5.59 -11.59 -9.14
C THR A 107 4.09 -11.59 -8.82
N ILE A 108 3.49 -12.77 -8.70
CA ILE A 108 2.10 -12.93 -8.27
C ILE A 108 2.04 -13.02 -6.74
N VAL A 109 1.14 -12.26 -6.11
CA VAL A 109 0.90 -12.28 -4.66
C VAL A 109 -0.51 -12.82 -4.39
N PRO A 110 -0.65 -14.00 -3.77
CA PRO A 110 -1.94 -14.50 -3.31
C PRO A 110 -2.52 -13.62 -2.19
N PHE A 111 -3.77 -13.18 -2.35
CA PHE A 111 -4.53 -12.49 -1.30
C PHE A 111 -5.41 -13.47 -0.52
N GLY A 112 -5.68 -13.15 0.74
CA GLY A 112 -6.46 -14.03 1.63
C GLY A 112 -5.70 -15.25 2.16
N VAL A 113 -4.40 -15.35 1.88
CA VAL A 113 -3.53 -16.45 2.33
C VAL A 113 -2.57 -15.94 3.39
N MET A 114 -2.36 -16.73 4.45
CA MET A 114 -1.43 -16.38 5.52
C MET A 114 0.01 -16.28 4.96
N ALA A 115 0.64 -15.13 5.13
CA ALA A 115 1.99 -14.85 4.64
C ALA A 115 2.97 -14.60 5.79
N ARG A 116 4.20 -15.09 5.64
CA ARG A 116 5.34 -14.74 6.50
C ARG A 116 6.39 -14.02 5.65
N VAL A 117 6.78 -12.83 6.10
CA VAL A 117 7.85 -12.03 5.50
C VAL A 117 9.11 -12.19 6.34
N ASP A 118 10.22 -12.55 5.71
CA ASP A 118 11.55 -12.69 6.30
C ASP A 118 12.51 -11.81 5.50
N VAL A 119 12.84 -10.63 6.03
CA VAL A 119 13.66 -9.62 5.33
C VAL A 119 15.13 -10.02 5.25
N GLU A 120 15.64 -10.71 6.27
CA GLU A 120 17.03 -11.22 6.31
C GLU A 120 17.25 -12.25 5.21
N LYS A 121 16.26 -13.13 4.99
CA LYS A 121 16.30 -14.14 3.90
C LYS A 121 15.73 -13.63 2.59
N GLN A 122 15.24 -12.39 2.55
CA GLN A 122 14.52 -11.80 1.40
C GLN A 122 13.42 -12.73 0.86
N LYS A 123 12.59 -13.28 1.74
CA LYS A 123 11.60 -14.30 1.39
C LYS A 123 10.21 -13.98 1.94
N ILE A 124 9.21 -14.09 1.08
CA ILE A 124 7.80 -14.14 1.46
C ILE A 124 7.30 -15.57 1.24
N SER A 125 6.73 -16.19 2.27
CA SER A 125 6.21 -17.56 2.21
C SER A 125 4.71 -17.57 2.49
N PHE A 126 3.94 -18.31 1.70
CA PHE A 126 2.49 -18.45 1.84
C PHE A 126 2.14 -19.82 2.44
N LYS A 127 1.21 -19.85 3.39
CA LYS A 127 0.71 -21.07 4.04
C LYS A 127 -0.74 -21.32 3.62
N TYR A 128 -0.96 -22.47 2.98
CA TYR A 128 -2.28 -22.99 2.57
C TYR A 128 -2.77 -24.04 3.56
#